data_AF-A0A6L8ELG7-F1
#
_entry.id   AF-A0A6L8ELG7-F1
#
_cell.length_a   1.000
_cell.length_b   1.000
_cell.length_c   1.000
_cell.angle_alpha   90.00
_cell.angle_beta   90.00
_cell.angle_gamma   90.00
#
_symmetry.space_group_name_H-M   'P 1'
#
loop_
_entity.id
_entity.type
_entity.pdbx_description
1 polymer ?
#
loop_
_entity_poly.entity_id
_entity_poly.type
_entity_poly.pdbx_seq_one_letter_code
_entity_poly.pdbx_strand_id
1 'polypeptide(L)'
;MLAPVGAIASELEDATWYKGWMAVKKHKVDPDADLSEWIFARIERIHNQGQKIPLTDESGNKTGYTLSLESLVYEETQVPVLKVGVIDDTTGYTLAYSWADPGSQRVGLNVRWFQAGMTRIDEENHD
;
A
#
# COMPACT_ATOMS: atom_id res chain seq x y z
N MET A 1 -1.93 -16.68 14.28
CA MET A 1 -1.55 -15.62 13.31
C MET A 1 -0.75 -16.31 12.23
N LEU A 2 -1.37 -16.60 11.09
CA LEU A 2 -0.72 -17.27 9.97
C LEU A 2 -0.13 -16.19 9.06
N ALA A 3 1.18 -16.26 8.82
CA ALA A 3 1.87 -15.35 7.91
C ALA A 3 1.71 -15.89 6.47
N PRO A 4 1.47 -15.03 5.47
CA PRO A 4 1.51 -15.47 4.08
C PRO A 4 2.93 -15.88 3.69
N VAL A 5 3.03 -16.96 2.92
CA VAL A 5 4.29 -17.49 2.36
C VAL A 5 4.94 -16.42 1.48
N GLY A 6 6.24 -16.19 1.66
CA GLY A 6 7.01 -15.15 0.97
C GLY A 6 7.25 -15.46 -0.50
N ALA A 7 7.22 -14.40 -1.32
CA ALA A 7 7.27 -14.52 -2.76
C ALA A 7 8.64 -14.98 -3.32
N ILE A 8 8.63 -15.92 -4.25
CA ILE A 8 9.72 -16.45 -5.08
C ILE A 8 9.80 -15.70 -6.43
N ALA A 9 10.97 -15.73 -7.09
CA ALA A 9 11.27 -14.94 -8.29
C ALA A 9 10.29 -15.10 -9.49
N SER A 10 9.52 -16.19 -9.56
CA SER A 10 8.48 -16.37 -10.60
C SER A 10 7.25 -15.47 -10.41
N GLU A 11 6.98 -14.99 -9.20
CA GLU A 11 5.82 -14.12 -8.93
C GLU A 11 5.94 -12.74 -9.58
N LEU A 12 7.16 -12.28 -9.88
CA LEU A 12 7.37 -10.98 -10.55
C LEU A 12 7.01 -10.99 -12.04
N GLU A 13 6.94 -12.15 -12.69
CA GLU A 13 6.55 -12.26 -14.11
C GLU A 13 5.05 -11.97 -14.32
N ASP A 14 4.21 -12.20 -13.30
CA ASP A 14 2.77 -11.89 -13.28
C ASP A 14 2.43 -10.61 -12.50
N ALA A 15 3.43 -9.75 -12.23
CA ALA A 15 3.25 -8.53 -11.47
C ALA A 15 2.40 -7.50 -12.24
N THR A 16 1.24 -7.16 -11.68
CA THR A 16 0.48 -5.99 -12.15
C THR A 16 0.98 -4.75 -11.43
N TRP A 17 1.29 -3.72 -12.21
CA TRP A 17 1.83 -2.46 -11.71
C TRP A 17 0.74 -1.41 -11.48
N TYR A 18 0.96 -0.59 -10.46
CA TYR A 18 0.07 0.48 -10.03
C TYR A 18 0.91 1.74 -9.76
N LYS A 19 0.27 2.90 -9.90
CA LYS A 19 0.74 4.20 -9.42
C LYS A 19 -0.30 4.77 -8.47
N GLY A 20 0.08 5.74 -7.66
CA GLY A 20 -0.86 6.29 -6.69
C GLY A 20 -0.29 7.34 -5.78
N TRP A 21 -0.89 7.40 -4.61
CA TRP A 21 -0.52 8.33 -3.55
C TRP A 21 -0.87 7.72 -2.19
N MET A 22 -0.20 8.25 -1.17
CA MET A 22 -0.53 8.01 0.23
C MET A 22 -0.31 9.25 1.05
N ALA A 23 -1.06 9.36 2.14
CA ALA A 23 -0.98 10.48 3.06
C ALA A 23 -1.24 10.03 4.50
N VAL A 24 -0.53 10.64 5.44
CA VAL A 24 -0.74 10.46 6.88
C VAL A 24 -0.92 11.81 7.54
N LYS A 25 -1.80 11.88 8.54
CA LYS A 25 -1.92 13.06 9.39
C LYS A 25 -0.60 13.29 10.12
N LYS A 26 -0.06 14.51 10.03
CA LYS A 26 1.27 14.81 10.59
C LYS A 26 1.34 14.62 12.11
N HIS A 27 0.23 14.85 12.84
CA HIS A 27 0.15 14.56 14.28
C HIS A 27 0.36 13.08 14.66
N LYS A 28 0.33 12.16 13.69
CA LYS A 28 0.67 10.73 13.91
C LYS A 28 2.16 10.46 13.89
N VAL A 29 2.94 11.40 13.36
CA VAL A 29 4.41 11.34 13.26
C VAL A 29 5.03 12.30 14.28
N ASP A 30 4.46 13.48 14.43
CA ASP A 30 4.86 14.53 15.35
C ASP A 30 3.63 15.01 16.16
N PRO A 31 3.46 14.58 17.42
CA PRO A 31 2.28 14.89 18.23
C PRO A 31 1.95 16.39 18.39
N ASP A 32 2.94 17.27 18.20
CA ASP A 32 2.79 18.71 18.35
C ASP A 32 2.32 19.41 17.05
N ALA A 33 2.24 18.69 15.93
CA ALA A 33 1.79 19.22 14.65
C ALA A 33 0.29 19.53 14.62
N ASP A 34 -0.10 20.51 13.79
CA ASP A 34 -1.50 20.91 13.64
C ASP A 34 -2.36 19.75 13.09
N LEU A 35 -3.57 19.59 13.64
CA LEU A 35 -4.47 18.48 13.29
C LEU A 35 -4.93 18.51 11.83
N SER A 36 -4.86 19.65 11.15
CA SER A 36 -5.19 19.82 9.74
C SER A 36 -4.06 19.35 8.81
N GLU A 37 -2.81 19.32 9.28
CA GLU A 37 -1.63 19.01 8.46
C GLU A 37 -1.55 17.52 8.06
N TRP A 38 -1.02 17.32 6.85
CA TRP A 38 -0.81 16.01 6.23
C TRP A 38 0.60 15.93 5.66
N ILE A 39 1.21 14.76 5.76
CA ILE A 39 2.37 14.37 4.96
C ILE A 39 1.82 13.58 3.77
N PHE A 40 2.23 13.95 2.57
CA PHE A 40 1.76 13.35 1.32
C PHE A 40 2.94 12.86 0.48
N ALA A 41 2.81 11.68 -0.12
CA ALA A 41 3.78 11.16 -1.08
C ALA A 41 3.07 10.61 -2.32
N ARG A 42 3.69 10.87 -3.48
CA ARG A 42 3.35 10.18 -4.73
C ARG A 42 4.03 8.82 -4.77
N ILE A 43 3.35 7.86 -5.37
CA ILE A 43 3.88 6.53 -5.66
C ILE A 43 3.91 6.40 -7.17
N GLU A 44 5.10 6.48 -7.76
CA GLU A 44 5.26 6.37 -9.21
C GLU A 44 4.99 4.95 -9.69
N ARG A 45 5.41 3.96 -8.90
CA ARG A 45 5.28 2.55 -9.27
C ARG A 45 5.30 1.63 -8.06
N ILE A 46 4.32 0.73 -7.99
CA ILE A 46 4.22 -0.36 -7.00
C ILE A 46 3.58 -1.60 -7.64
N HIS A 47 4.09 -2.80 -7.39
CA HIS A 47 3.50 -4.05 -7.87
C HIS A 47 2.62 -4.71 -6.80
N ASN A 48 1.63 -5.48 -7.24
CA ASN A 48 0.71 -6.22 -6.38
C ASN A 48 1.30 -7.51 -5.78
N GLN A 49 2.54 -7.87 -6.07
CA GLN A 49 3.18 -9.10 -5.53
C GLN A 49 3.82 -8.88 -4.15
N GLY A 50 3.13 -8.19 -3.24
CA GLY A 50 3.61 -8.01 -1.87
C GLY A 50 4.51 -6.78 -1.65
N GLN A 51 4.61 -5.85 -2.60
CA GLN A 51 5.53 -4.73 -2.48
C GLN A 51 5.12 -3.79 -1.35
N LYS A 52 6.14 -3.22 -0.69
CA LYS A 52 6.00 -2.26 0.40
C LYS A 52 6.71 -0.96 0.05
N ILE A 53 6.04 0.17 0.26
CA ILE A 53 6.60 1.51 0.05
C ILE A 53 6.45 2.31 1.35
N PRO A 54 7.57 2.71 2.00
CA PRO A 54 7.50 3.55 3.19
C PRO A 54 7.00 4.95 2.81
N LEU A 55 6.15 5.53 3.65
CA LEU A 55 5.78 6.93 3.53
C LEU A 55 6.90 7.79 4.11
N THR A 56 7.46 8.68 3.27
CA THR A 56 8.47 9.66 3.68
C THR A 56 7.90 11.08 3.67
N ASP A 57 8.47 11.94 4.50
CA ASP A 57 8.26 13.39 4.42
C ASP A 57 9.02 14.01 3.24
N GLU A 58 8.89 15.33 3.08
CA GLU A 58 9.55 16.10 2.01
C GLU A 58 11.09 16.10 2.14
N SER A 59 11.62 15.77 3.32
CA SER A 59 13.06 15.66 3.58
C SER A 59 13.57 14.22 3.38
N GLY A 60 12.69 13.28 3.01
CA GLY A 60 13.01 11.87 2.82
C GLY A 60 13.04 11.05 4.11
N ASN A 61 12.65 11.60 5.25
CA ASN A 61 12.58 10.85 6.50
C ASN A 61 11.36 9.94 6.51
N LYS A 62 11.51 8.72 7.02
CA LYS A 62 10.38 7.79 7.19
C LYS A 62 9.43 8.29 8.27
N THR A 63 8.14 8.20 7.99
CA THR A 63 7.07 8.56 8.93
C THR A 63 6.74 7.48 9.95
N GLY A 64 7.32 6.27 9.80
CA GLY A 64 6.97 5.09 10.60
C GLY A 64 5.75 4.32 10.07
N TYR A 65 5.20 4.73 8.92
CA TYR A 65 4.12 4.02 8.24
C TYR A 65 4.53 3.58 6.84
N THR A 66 4.15 2.36 6.49
CA THR A 66 4.44 1.74 5.19
C THR A 66 3.16 1.29 4.51
N LEU A 67 3.00 1.62 3.23
CA LEU A 67 1.93 1.07 2.41
C LEU A 67 2.35 -0.29 1.84
N SER A 68 1.43 -1.26 1.81
CA SER A 68 1.60 -2.52 1.09
C SER A 68 0.53 -2.73 0.02
N LEU A 69 0.92 -3.39 -1.08
CA LEU A 69 0.00 -3.82 -2.14
C LEU A 69 0.23 -5.30 -2.44
N GLU A 70 -0.82 -6.10 -2.30
CA GLU A 70 -0.74 -7.55 -2.23
C GLU A 70 -1.91 -8.20 -2.97
N SER A 71 -1.64 -9.08 -3.92
CA SER A 71 -2.58 -10.08 -4.41
C SER A 71 -2.51 -11.27 -3.46
N LEU A 72 -3.63 -11.64 -2.86
CA LEU A 72 -3.69 -12.76 -1.93
C LEU A 72 -4.94 -13.60 -2.16
N VAL A 73 -4.87 -14.86 -1.77
CA VAL A 73 -6.00 -15.78 -1.74
C VAL A 73 -6.31 -16.08 -0.28
N TYR A 74 -7.54 -15.79 0.16
CA TYR A 74 -7.96 -16.17 1.52
C TYR A 74 -8.11 -17.69 1.60
N GLU A 75 -7.37 -18.35 2.50
CA GLU A 75 -7.31 -19.82 2.58
C GLU A 75 -8.69 -20.46 2.79
N GLU A 76 -9.53 -19.87 3.63
CA GLU A 76 -10.85 -20.43 3.97
C GLU A 76 -11.86 -20.34 2.83
N THR A 77 -11.79 -19.26 2.04
CA THR A 77 -12.79 -18.97 0.99
C THR A 77 -12.27 -19.25 -0.42
N GLN A 78 -10.95 -19.43 -0.56
CA GLN A 78 -10.24 -19.52 -1.84
C GLN A 78 -10.54 -18.32 -2.76
N VAL A 79 -10.93 -17.18 -2.19
CA VAL A 79 -11.24 -15.97 -2.94
C VAL A 79 -9.96 -15.15 -3.12
N PRO A 80 -9.50 -14.96 -4.38
CA PRO A 80 -8.41 -14.04 -4.67
C PRO A 80 -8.89 -12.60 -4.49
N VAL A 81 -8.05 -11.74 -3.93
CA VAL A 81 -8.31 -10.30 -3.78
C VAL A 81 -7.05 -9.48 -4.04
N LEU A 82 -7.25 -8.23 -4.43
CA LEU A 82 -6.23 -7.17 -4.37
C LEU A 82 -6.38 -6.41 -3.06
N LYS A 83 -5.35 -6.41 -2.21
CA LYS A 83 -5.32 -5.76 -0.89
C LYS A 83 -4.36 -4.58 -0.90
N VAL A 84 -4.82 -3.45 -0.36
CA VAL A 84 -3.97 -2.30 0.01
C VAL A 84 -4.01 -2.11 1.51
N GLY A 85 -2.83 -2.05 2.14
CA GLY A 85 -2.69 -1.98 3.59
C GLY A 85 -1.77 -0.86 4.06
N VAL A 86 -1.94 -0.48 5.32
CA VAL A 86 -0.97 0.35 6.05
C VAL A 86 -0.37 -0.47 7.19
N ILE A 87 0.95 -0.45 7.28
CA ILE A 87 1.77 -1.13 8.27
C ILE A 87 2.38 -0.08 9.20
N ASP A 88 2.37 -0.37 10.49
CA ASP A 88 3.19 0.34 11.47
C ASP A 88 4.59 -0.27 11.47
N ASP A 89 5.59 0.53 11.13
CA ASP A 89 6.98 0.07 11.02
C ASP A 89 7.57 -0.35 12.37
N THR A 90 7.02 0.15 13.48
CA THR A 90 7.48 -0.19 14.84
C THR A 90 7.09 -1.61 15.22
N THR A 91 5.85 -1.99 14.94
CA THR A 91 5.29 -3.30 15.31
C THR A 91 5.35 -4.32 14.19
N GLY A 92 5.48 -3.87 12.94
CA GLY A 92 5.36 -4.68 11.74
C GLY A 92 3.92 -5.12 11.43
N TYR A 93 2.93 -4.67 12.19
CA TYR A 93 1.54 -5.07 12.01
C TYR A 93 0.79 -4.20 11.00
N THR A 94 -0.06 -4.83 10.21
CA THR A 94 -1.05 -4.11 9.38
C THR A 94 -2.11 -3.51 10.31
N LEU A 95 -2.19 -2.18 10.35
CA LEU A 95 -3.15 -1.45 11.18
C LEU A 95 -4.53 -1.41 10.55
N ALA A 96 -4.59 -1.28 9.23
CA ALA A 96 -5.83 -1.28 8.45
C ALA A 96 -5.54 -1.70 7.01
N TYR A 97 -6.56 -2.24 6.35
CA TYR A 97 -6.52 -2.55 4.93
C TYR A 97 -7.91 -2.47 4.33
N SER A 98 -7.95 -2.34 3.01
CA SER A 98 -9.12 -2.62 2.19
C SER A 98 -8.74 -3.65 1.14
N TRP A 99 -9.74 -4.26 0.53
CA TRP A 99 -9.57 -5.21 -0.55
C TRP A 99 -10.60 -4.93 -1.65
N ALA A 100 -10.25 -5.35 -2.86
CA ALA A 100 -11.09 -5.26 -4.06
C ALA A 100 -10.92 -6.53 -4.90
N ASP A 101 -11.70 -6.65 -5.99
CA ASP A 101 -11.51 -7.73 -6.96
C ASP A 101 -10.06 -7.74 -7.48
N PRO A 102 -9.45 -8.92 -7.74
CA PRO A 102 -8.05 -9.03 -8.16
C PRO A 102 -7.67 -8.19 -9.38
N GLY A 103 -8.62 -8.04 -10.32
CA GLY A 103 -8.45 -7.28 -11.56
C GLY A 103 -8.81 -5.80 -11.46
N SER A 104 -9.06 -5.27 -10.26
CA SER A 104 -9.54 -3.91 -10.06
C SER A 104 -8.55 -2.87 -10.61
N GLN A 105 -9.07 -1.95 -11.42
CA GLN A 105 -8.29 -0.83 -11.97
C GLN A 105 -7.91 0.20 -10.89
N ARG A 106 -8.64 0.23 -9.77
CA ARG A 106 -8.41 1.14 -8.65
C ARG A 106 -8.70 0.45 -7.32
N VAL A 107 -7.89 0.74 -6.32
CA VAL A 107 -8.10 0.32 -4.93
C VAL A 107 -7.62 1.42 -3.99
N GLY A 108 -8.28 1.59 -2.84
CA GLY A 108 -7.94 2.66 -1.91
C GLY A 108 -8.39 2.38 -0.50
N LEU A 109 -7.80 3.10 0.44
CA LEU A 109 -7.95 2.96 1.88
C LEU A 109 -8.16 4.35 2.48
N ASN A 110 -9.11 4.46 3.41
CA ASN A 110 -9.28 5.66 4.22
C ASN A 110 -9.67 5.27 5.66
N VAL A 111 -8.76 5.51 6.60
CA VAL A 111 -9.00 5.34 8.05
C VAL A 111 -8.91 6.67 8.80
N ARG A 112 -9.30 7.77 8.14
CA ARG A 112 -9.27 9.16 8.61
C ARG A 112 -7.88 9.75 8.84
N TRP A 113 -6.97 9.03 9.48
CA TRP A 113 -5.61 9.48 9.79
C TRP A 113 -4.57 9.00 8.76
N PHE A 114 -4.89 7.97 7.99
CA PHE A 114 -4.10 7.49 6.84
C PHE A 114 -5.02 7.28 5.65
N GLN A 115 -4.56 7.68 4.47
CA GLN A 115 -5.30 7.53 3.22
C GLN A 115 -4.35 7.14 2.10
N ALA A 116 -4.82 6.30 1.20
CA ALA A 116 -4.09 5.95 -0.01
C ALA A 116 -5.03 5.58 -1.15
N GLY A 117 -4.56 5.80 -2.38
CA GLY A 117 -5.27 5.42 -3.59
C GLY A 117 -4.31 4.94 -4.66
N MET A 118 -4.55 3.74 -5.17
CA MET A 118 -3.78 3.09 -6.23
C MET A 118 -4.63 3.01 -7.50
N THR A 119 -3.99 3.22 -8.65
CA THR A 119 -4.55 3.05 -9.98
C THR A 119 -3.61 2.18 -10.79
N ARG A 120 -4.14 1.16 -11.44
CA ARG A 120 -3.37 0.27 -12.30
C ARG A 120 -2.71 1.07 -13.42
N ILE A 121 -1.48 0.70 -13.74
CA ILE A 121 -0.76 1.19 -14.91
C ILE A 121 -1.04 0.16 -15.99
N ASP A 122 -1.74 0.57 -17.03
CA ASP A 122 -1.75 -0.20 -18.27
C ASP A 122 -0.39 0.01 -18.93
N GLU A 123 0.31 -1.08 -19.26
CA GLU A 123 1.47 -0.98 -20.14
C GLU A 123 0.94 -0.58 -21.52
N GLU A 124 0.93 0.73 -21.81
CA GLU A 124 0.94 1.17 -23.20
C GLU A 124 2.23 0.62 -23.80
N ASN A 125 2.08 -0.27 -24.78
CA ASN A 125 3.15 -0.66 -25.69
C ASN A 125 3.78 0.62 -26.23
N HIS A 126 4.97 0.94 -25.75
CA HIS A 126 5.85 1.85 -26.45
C HIS A 126 6.36 1.08 -27.69
N ASP A 127 5.63 1.20 -28.79
CA ASP A 127 6.12 0.91 -30.15
C ASP A 127 7.22 1.91 -30.56
#